data_AF-K1PFJ0-F1
#
_entry.id   AF-K1PFJ0-F1
#
_cell.length_a   1.000
_cell.length_b   1.000
_cell.length_c   1.000
_cell.angle_alpha   90.00
_cell.angle_beta   90.00
_cell.angle_gamma   90.00
#
_symmetry.space_group_name_H-M   'P 1'
#
loop_
_entity.id
_entity.type
_entity.pdbx_description
1 polymer ?
#
loop_
_entity_poly.entity_id
_entity_poly.type
_entity_poly.pdbx_seq_one_letter_code
_entity_poly.pdbx_strand_id
1 'polypeptide(L)'
;MAMFDACGVQYHVPAAEARKEADHYIKLKLDKDGCEVKHINDVIGKGVFAKKDYKKGEFILEYDGELISRREGENREKNYSSALGSYIFFFKSPQGGKKLCF
;
A
#
# COMPACT_ATOMS: atom_id res chain seq x y z
N MET A 1 14.42 7.19 17.04
CA MET A 1 15.90 7.19 17.21
C MET A 1 16.48 6.31 16.12
N ALA A 2 17.23 6.88 15.15
CA ALA A 2 17.77 6.08 14.06
C ALA A 2 18.77 5.06 14.60
N MET A 3 18.50 3.78 14.37
CA MET A 3 19.42 2.69 14.68
C MET A 3 20.48 2.66 13.57
N PHE A 4 21.56 3.40 13.76
CA PHE A 4 22.76 3.28 12.95
C PHE A 4 23.49 2.00 13.37
N ASP A 5 24.02 1.24 12.42
CA ASP A 5 25.00 0.22 12.75
C ASP A 5 26.33 0.89 13.17
N ALA A 6 27.27 0.09 13.68
CA ALA A 6 28.58 0.57 14.11
C ALA A 6 29.40 1.24 12.97
N CYS A 7 28.98 1.12 11.71
CA CYS A 7 29.60 1.72 10.53
C CYS A 7 28.87 2.99 10.02
N GLY A 8 27.80 3.45 10.67
CA GLY A 8 27.06 4.65 10.25
C GLY A 8 26.19 4.45 9.01
N VAL A 9 25.90 3.20 8.61
CA VAL A 9 25.03 2.93 7.47
C VAL A 9 23.57 3.03 7.91
N GLN A 10 22.75 3.75 7.14
CA GLN A 10 21.30 3.79 7.35
C GLN A 10 20.75 2.38 7.10
N TYR A 11 20.28 1.72 8.17
CA TYR A 11 19.75 0.36 8.09
C TYR A 11 18.59 0.28 7.08
N HIS A 12 18.79 -0.49 6.02
CA HIS A 12 17.85 -0.69 4.92
C HIS A 12 17.32 -2.13 4.97
N VAL A 13 16.01 -2.30 5.04
CA VAL A 13 15.39 -3.63 5.02
C VAL A 13 15.49 -4.22 3.60
N PRO A 14 16.07 -5.41 3.40
CA PRO A 14 16.14 -6.02 2.08
C PRO A 14 14.75 -6.32 1.50
N ALA A 15 14.59 -6.15 0.18
CA ALA A 15 13.30 -6.36 -0.48
C ALA A 15 12.75 -7.79 -0.32
N ALA A 16 13.63 -8.79 -0.19
CA ALA A 16 13.23 -10.18 0.07
C ALA A 16 12.59 -10.36 1.46
N GLU A 17 13.10 -9.65 2.47
CA GLU A 17 12.56 -9.67 3.81
C GLU A 17 11.20 -8.96 3.86
N ALA A 18 11.11 -7.78 3.26
CA ALA A 18 9.84 -7.05 3.13
C ALA A 18 8.78 -7.87 2.37
N ARG A 19 9.16 -8.58 1.31
CA ARG A 19 8.24 -9.48 0.58
C ARG A 19 7.77 -10.65 1.43
N LYS A 20 8.66 -11.27 2.20
CA LYS A 20 8.30 -12.38 3.10
C LYS A 20 7.28 -11.93 4.15
N GLU A 21 7.46 -10.74 4.70
CA GLU A 21 6.51 -10.14 5.65
C GLU A 21 5.18 -9.77 4.98
N ALA A 22 5.22 -9.16 3.79
CA ALA A 22 4.02 -8.88 3.00
C ALA A 22 3.22 -10.18 2.76
N ASP A 23 3.86 -11.22 2.23
CA ASP A 23 3.22 -12.53 1.98
C ASP A 23 2.56 -13.13 3.23
N HIS A 24 3.13 -12.88 4.43
CA HIS A 24 2.56 -13.36 5.68
C HIS A 24 1.23 -12.67 5.99
N TYR A 25 1.19 -11.33 5.96
CA TYR A 25 -0.01 -10.55 6.26
C TYR A 25 -1.11 -10.72 5.19
N ILE A 26 -0.73 -10.77 3.92
CA ILE A 26 -1.65 -11.03 2.79
C ILE A 26 -2.37 -12.37 2.99
N LYS A 27 -1.63 -13.44 3.35
CA LYS A 27 -2.22 -14.78 3.58
C LYS A 27 -3.15 -14.81 4.79
N LEU A 28 -2.85 -14.02 5.81
CA LEU A 28 -3.70 -13.91 7.00
C LEU A 28 -4.91 -13.01 6.78
N LYS A 29 -4.93 -12.19 5.72
CA LYS A 29 -5.91 -11.13 5.48
C LYS A 29 -6.02 -10.19 6.67
N LEU A 30 -4.87 -9.75 7.15
CA LEU A 30 -4.74 -8.83 8.29
C LEU A 30 -3.81 -7.69 7.92
N ASP A 31 -4.14 -6.49 8.40
CA ASP A 31 -3.21 -5.37 8.37
C ASP A 31 -2.09 -5.57 9.38
N LYS A 32 -0.88 -5.22 8.96
CA LYS A 32 0.28 -5.10 9.86
C LYS A 32 0.05 -3.94 10.83
N ASP A 33 0.23 -4.16 12.13
CA ASP A 33 0.18 -3.07 13.10
C ASP A 33 1.33 -2.08 12.86
N GLY A 34 1.04 -0.80 13.05
CA GLY A 34 1.99 0.30 12.83
C GLY A 34 1.38 1.50 12.13
N CYS A 35 0.16 1.37 11.63
CA CYS A 35 -0.63 2.48 11.11
C CYS A 35 -1.95 2.63 11.87
N GLU A 36 -2.52 3.84 11.83
CA GLU A 36 -3.85 4.16 12.32
C GLU A 36 -4.58 5.08 11.33
N VAL A 37 -5.90 4.99 11.31
CA VAL A 37 -6.73 5.88 10.50
C VAL A 37 -7.16 7.07 11.34
N LYS A 38 -6.96 8.29 10.83
CA LYS A 38 -7.46 9.52 11.45
C LYS A 38 -8.27 10.34 10.45
N HIS A 39 -9.24 11.08 10.95
CA HIS A 39 -9.89 12.14 10.18
C HIS A 39 -8.93 13.33 10.05
N ILE A 40 -8.72 13.83 8.83
CA ILE A 40 -7.90 15.00 8.57
C ILE A 40 -8.77 16.25 8.62
N ASN A 41 -9.77 16.35 7.74
CA ASN A 41 -10.80 17.39 7.68
C ASN A 41 -11.87 17.00 6.65
N ASP A 42 -12.95 17.78 6.57
CA ASP A 42 -14.11 17.48 5.70
C ASP A 42 -13.79 17.54 4.18
N VAL A 43 -12.65 18.12 3.80
CA VAL A 43 -12.22 18.21 2.39
C VAL A 43 -11.43 16.96 1.98
N ILE A 44 -10.51 16.50 2.83
CA ILE A 44 -9.61 15.37 2.56
C ILE A 44 -10.22 14.04 3.03
N GLY A 45 -11.05 14.08 4.07
CA GLY A 45 -11.60 12.91 4.73
C GLY A 45 -10.57 12.20 5.61
N LYS A 46 -10.39 10.90 5.42
CA LYS A 46 -9.54 10.04 6.26
C LYS A 46 -8.13 9.89 5.69
N GLY A 47 -7.15 9.86 6.58
CA GLY A 47 -5.76 9.54 6.25
C GLY A 47 -5.25 8.37 7.09
N VAL A 48 -4.22 7.70 6.56
CA VAL A 48 -3.46 6.67 7.27
C VAL A 48 -2.19 7.31 7.84
N PHE A 49 -1.98 7.17 9.15
CA PHE A 49 -0.89 7.77 9.90
C PHE A 49 0.00 6.68 10.50
N ALA A 50 1.31 6.90 10.51
CA ALA A 50 2.23 6.02 11.20
C ALA A 50 2.11 6.16 12.73
N LYS A 51 2.02 5.03 13.44
CA LYS A 51 2.08 4.92 14.90
C LYS A 51 3.52 4.72 15.41
N LYS A 52 4.45 4.41 14.51
CA LYS A 52 5.85 4.10 14.80
C LYS A 52 6.77 4.64 13.70
N ASP A 53 8.06 4.73 14.01
CA ASP A 53 9.10 4.96 13.02
C ASP A 53 9.20 3.74 12.08
N TYR A 54 9.30 4.00 10.77
CA TYR A 54 9.56 2.98 9.75
C TYR A 54 10.98 3.09 9.20
N LYS A 55 11.61 1.95 8.92
CA LYS A 55 12.90 1.92 8.23
C LYS A 55 12.72 1.91 6.72
N LYS A 56 13.71 2.43 5.99
CA LYS A 56 13.71 2.39 4.52
C LYS A 56 13.67 0.92 4.06
N GLY A 57 12.73 0.61 3.17
CA GLY A 57 12.52 -0.74 2.64
C GLY A 57 11.60 -1.63 3.48
N GLU A 58 11.13 -1.17 4.65
CA GLU A 58 10.19 -1.94 5.48
C GLU A 58 8.81 -2.06 4.81
N PHE A 59 8.18 -3.23 4.93
CA PHE A 59 6.79 -3.41 4.53
C PHE A 59 5.85 -2.65 5.48
N ILE A 60 4.91 -1.88 4.92
CA ILE A 60 3.97 -1.04 5.67
C ILE A 60 2.59 -1.68 5.65
N LEU A 61 1.93 -1.67 4.49
CA LEU A 61 0.58 -2.17 4.28
C LEU A 61 0.44 -2.72 2.85
N GLU A 62 -0.54 -3.59 2.65
CA GLU A 62 -1.01 -3.97 1.32
C GLU A 62 -2.00 -2.91 0.81
N TYR A 63 -1.98 -2.65 -0.49
CA TYR A 63 -3.13 -2.02 -1.15
C TYR A 63 -4.14 -3.13 -1.48
N ASP A 64 -4.98 -3.48 -0.50
CA ASP A 64 -5.94 -4.58 -0.62
C ASP A 64 -7.17 -4.16 -1.44
N GLY A 65 -7.73 -5.12 -2.18
CA GLY A 65 -8.88 -4.90 -3.05
C GLY A 65 -9.21 -6.11 -3.93
N GLU A 66 -10.31 -5.98 -4.67
CA GLU A 66 -10.70 -7.00 -5.64
C GLU A 66 -9.84 -6.87 -6.90
N LEU A 67 -9.07 -7.92 -7.24
CA LEU A 67 -8.30 -7.93 -8.47
C LEU A 67 -9.24 -8.06 -9.69
N ILE A 68 -9.40 -6.97 -10.42
CA ILE A 68 -10.30 -6.85 -11.58
C ILE A 68 -9.54 -6.55 -12.88
N SER A 69 -10.22 -6.79 -14.01
CA SER A 69 -9.69 -6.43 -15.32
C SER A 69 -9.68 -4.91 -15.52
N ARG A 70 -8.76 -4.40 -16.34
CA ARG A 70 -8.76 -2.97 -16.72
C ARG A 70 -10.12 -2.46 -17.20
N ARG A 71 -10.82 -3.23 -18.05
CA ARG A 71 -12.15 -2.86 -18.56
C ARG A 71 -13.16 -2.69 -17.43
N GLU A 72 -13.10 -3.56 -16.43
CA GLU A 72 -13.97 -3.47 -15.26
C GLU A 72 -13.60 -2.26 -14.40
N GLY A 73 -12.31 -2.00 -14.16
CA GLY A 73 -11.86 -0.79 -13.47
C GLY A 73 -12.32 0.49 -14.15
N GLU A 74 -12.16 0.59 -15.46
CA GLU A 74 -12.63 1.74 -16.27
C GLU A 74 -14.15 1.91 -16.21
N ASN A 75 -14.92 0.82 -16.03
CA ASN A 75 -16.36 0.91 -15.84
C ASN A 75 -16.73 1.37 -14.43
N ARG A 76 -16.07 0.84 -13.39
CA ARG A 76 -16.28 1.26 -12.00
C ARG A 76 -15.89 2.72 -11.79
N GLU A 77 -14.81 3.17 -12.42
CA GLU A 77 -14.31 4.55 -12.34
C GLU A 77 -15.34 5.58 -12.82
N LYS A 78 -16.23 5.23 -13.76
CA LYS A 78 -17.32 6.11 -14.22
C LYS A 78 -18.32 6.46 -13.10
N ASN A 79 -18.40 5.65 -12.05
CA ASN A 79 -19.27 5.90 -10.91
C ASN A 79 -18.59 6.73 -9.81
N TYR A 80 -17.29 6.98 -9.93
CA TYR A 80 -16.58 7.85 -9.01
C TYR A 80 -16.82 9.32 -9.35
N SER A 81 -16.91 10.15 -8.31
CA SER A 81 -17.01 11.60 -8.48
C SER A 81 -15.68 12.15 -8.98
N SER A 82 -15.71 12.89 -10.09
CA SER A 82 -14.54 13.60 -10.61
C SER A 82 -13.96 14.61 -9.62
N ALA A 83 -14.76 15.08 -8.65
CA ALA A 83 -14.32 15.99 -7.60
C ALA A 83 -13.65 15.27 -6.41
N LEU A 84 -13.88 13.97 -6.22
CA LEU A 84 -13.38 13.21 -5.07
C LEU A 84 -12.28 12.19 -5.42
N GLY A 85 -12.06 11.94 -6.72
CA GLY A 85 -11.08 10.95 -7.19
C GLY A 85 -11.62 9.52 -7.15
N SER A 86 -10.74 8.55 -7.42
CA SER A 86 -11.07 7.11 -7.45
C SER A 86 -10.10 6.29 -6.58
N TYR A 87 -10.59 5.16 -6.06
CA TYR A 87 -9.76 4.16 -5.38
C TYR A 87 -9.32 3.02 -6.32
N ILE A 88 -9.46 3.19 -7.64
CA ILE A 88 -9.05 2.17 -8.61
C ILE A 88 -7.56 2.34 -8.92
N PHE A 89 -6.77 1.31 -8.63
CA PHE A 89 -5.33 1.33 -8.89
C PHE A 89 -4.97 0.46 -10.10
N PHE A 90 -4.67 1.09 -11.24
CA PHE A 90 -4.30 0.38 -12.47
C PHE A 90 -2.82 0.02 -12.52
N PHE A 91 -2.52 -1.25 -12.81
CA PHE A 91 -1.15 -1.75 -12.94
C PHE A 91 -1.00 -2.80 -14.04
N LYS A 92 0.27 -3.12 -14.36
CA LYS A 92 0.61 -4.20 -15.30
C LYS A 92 1.06 -5.42 -14.50
N SER A 93 0.55 -6.60 -14.86
CA SER A 93 1.02 -7.84 -14.25
C SER A 93 2.54 -8.01 -14.46
N PRO A 94 3.29 -8.46 -13.43
CA PRO A 94 4.71 -8.81 -13.56
C PRO A 94 4.99 -9.85 -14.64
N GLN A 95 4.04 -10.74 -14.94
CA GLN A 95 4.19 -11.76 -15.98
C GLN A 95 3.99 -11.20 -17.41
N GLY A 96 3.71 -9.91 -17.55
CA GLY A 96 3.46 -9.25 -18.83
C GLY A 96 2.05 -9.47 -19.39
N GLY A 97 1.63 -8.60 -20.32
CA GLY A 97 0.42 -8.77 -21.14
C GLY A 97 -0.92 -8.41 -20.48
N LYS A 98 -1.12 -8.68 -19.19
CA LYS A 98 -2.39 -8.37 -18.50
C LYS A 98 -2.33 -7.02 -17.79
N LYS A 99 -3.27 -6.14 -18.11
CA LYS A 99 -3.55 -4.90 -17.36
C LYS A 99 -4.66 -5.19 -16.36
N LEU A 100 -4.36 -4.97 -15.09
CA LEU A 100 -5.23 -5.29 -13.97
C LEU A 100 -5.42 -4.04 -13.12
N CYS A 101 -6.41 -4.08 -12.24
CA CYS A 101 -6.59 -3.08 -11.20
C CYS A 101 -7.09 -3.73 -9.91
N PHE A 102 -6.85 -3.04 -8.81
CA PHE A 102 -7.62 -3.17 -7.56
C PHE A 102 -8.67 -2.07 -7.52
#